data_AF-A0A7C5NJW8-F1
#
_entry.id   AF-A0A7C5NJW8-F1
#
_cell.length_a   1.000
_cell.length_b   1.000
_cell.length_c   1.000
_cell.angle_alpha   90.00
_cell.angle_beta   90.00
_cell.angle_gamma   90.00
#
_symmetry.space_group_name_H-M   'P 1'
#
loop_
_entity.id
_entity.type
_entity.pdbx_description
1 polymer ?
#
loop_
_entity_poly.entity_id
_entity_poly.type
_entity_poly.pdbx_seq_one_letter_code
_entity_poly.pdbx_strand_id
1 'polypeptide(L)'
;DHATHANSELKNIFEKAKTEKQKILVGTGHGMCTCQGAAFEYIFNIEHEARKAGVRDNIDIKWISNESFLGDFGMGGLHMKVGGYVVSSKLFAESLFAERNVPWLIGAHVNKVEEGKVHYEQLDGTTGEEEFDFAMLIPPFSGVGIKAYAKDGSDMTDKIFAPNGFMKVDAEYAAKPYEEWKASDWPRTYQNPDYSNMFAAGIAFAPPHIISKPMKSVNGTPINPTPPRTGMPSGIIGKAVAHSICDLIKNGESAHLHEASMAEMGAACVASAGKGAFSGTAAAMTVYPVVPDFEKYPGTGRDTNYTFGEIGLAGHWIKHILHYLFMYKAELKPGWTLIPE
;
A
#
# COMPACT_ATOMS: atom_id res chain seq x y z
N ASP A 1 15.37 13.75 -7.27
CA ASP A 1 14.82 14.67 -8.28
C ASP A 1 13.31 14.86 -8.17
N HIS A 2 12.47 13.83 -8.37
CA HIS A 2 11.01 13.98 -8.32
C HIS A 2 10.47 14.57 -7.00
N ALA A 3 10.96 14.10 -5.84
CA ALA A 3 10.53 14.61 -4.54
C ALA A 3 10.90 16.10 -4.34
N THR A 4 12.07 16.51 -4.82
CA THR A 4 12.54 17.91 -4.75
C THR A 4 11.71 18.81 -5.65
N HIS A 5 11.41 18.35 -6.87
CA HIS A 5 10.56 19.07 -7.83
C HIS A 5 9.13 19.23 -7.28
N ALA A 6 8.51 18.15 -6.81
CA ALA A 6 7.16 18.19 -6.23
C ALA A 6 7.09 19.16 -5.03
N ASN A 7 8.11 19.18 -4.17
CA ASN A 7 8.17 20.12 -3.06
C ASN A 7 8.37 21.58 -3.52
N SER A 8 9.09 21.82 -4.61
CA SER A 8 9.21 23.14 -5.22
C SER A 8 7.87 23.63 -5.73
N GLU A 9 7.15 22.79 -6.47
CA GLU A 9 5.81 23.13 -6.97
C GLU A 9 4.80 23.35 -5.85
N LEU A 10 4.83 22.52 -4.80
CA LEU A 10 3.97 22.71 -3.64
C LEU A 10 4.22 24.07 -2.94
N LYS A 11 5.48 24.51 -2.86
CA LYS A 11 5.80 25.84 -2.32
C LYS A 11 5.23 26.96 -3.20
N ASN A 12 5.28 26.81 -4.53
CA ASN A 12 4.67 27.78 -5.44
C ASN A 12 3.15 27.87 -5.21
N ILE A 13 2.48 26.74 -4.99
CA ILE A 13 1.06 26.71 -4.61
C ILE A 13 0.82 27.46 -3.29
N PHE A 14 1.66 27.26 -2.28
CA PHE A 14 1.50 27.95 -0.99
C PHE A 14 1.72 29.46 -1.10
N GLU A 15 2.63 29.91 -1.96
CA GLU A 15 2.82 31.35 -2.22
C GLU A 15 1.59 31.96 -2.90
N LYS A 16 1.01 31.30 -3.91
CA LYS A 16 -0.25 31.72 -4.54
C LYS A 16 -1.42 31.71 -3.56
N ALA A 17 -1.47 30.70 -2.69
CA ALA A 17 -2.51 30.54 -1.66
C ALA A 17 -2.55 31.70 -0.64
N LYS A 18 -1.55 32.58 -0.60
CA LYS A 18 -1.61 33.80 0.22
C LYS A 18 -2.62 34.82 -0.29
N THR A 19 -2.96 34.80 -1.58
CA THR A 19 -3.82 35.80 -2.22
C THR A 19 -5.01 35.21 -2.97
N GLU A 20 -4.94 33.96 -3.40
CA GLU A 20 -5.98 33.30 -4.19
C GLU A 20 -6.24 31.87 -3.69
N LYS A 21 -7.42 31.31 -4.01
CA LYS A 21 -7.70 29.91 -3.71
C LYS A 21 -6.89 28.99 -4.61
N GLN A 22 -6.45 27.85 -4.07
CA GLN A 22 -5.73 26.81 -4.81
C GLN A 22 -6.37 25.44 -4.57
N LYS A 23 -6.38 24.59 -5.60
CA LYS A 23 -6.93 23.23 -5.56
C LYS A 23 -5.80 22.21 -5.53
N ILE A 24 -5.85 21.29 -4.56
CA ILE A 24 -4.90 20.18 -4.44
C ILE A 24 -5.67 18.86 -4.51
N LEU A 25 -5.26 17.98 -5.43
CA LEU A 25 -5.83 16.64 -5.58
C LEU A 25 -4.81 15.56 -5.26
N VAL A 26 -5.09 14.72 -4.26
CA VAL A 26 -4.18 13.63 -3.87
C VAL A 26 -4.91 12.31 -3.83
N GLY A 27 -4.26 11.23 -4.28
CA GLY A 27 -4.81 9.88 -4.13
C GLY A 27 -4.31 8.91 -5.18
N THR A 28 -5.20 8.15 -5.82
CA THR A 28 -4.84 7.11 -6.81
C THR A 28 -5.17 7.53 -8.24
N GLY A 29 -4.22 7.33 -9.15
CA GLY A 29 -4.32 7.73 -10.56
C GLY A 29 -4.87 6.66 -11.51
N HIS A 30 -5.34 5.52 -11.00
CA HIS A 30 -5.95 4.45 -11.80
C HIS A 30 -6.80 3.54 -10.90
N GLY A 31 -7.79 2.86 -11.48
CA GLY A 31 -8.68 1.95 -10.76
C GLY A 31 -7.99 0.73 -10.12
N MET A 32 -6.74 0.43 -10.47
CA MET A 32 -6.00 -0.76 -10.01
C MET A 32 -4.74 -0.42 -9.19
N CYS A 33 -4.69 0.78 -8.61
CA CYS A 33 -3.57 1.21 -7.77
C CYS A 33 -3.53 0.51 -6.40
N THR A 34 -2.35 0.54 -5.79
CA THR A 34 -2.11 0.17 -4.38
C THR A 34 -1.47 1.35 -3.64
N CYS A 35 -0.95 1.14 -2.43
CA CYS A 35 -0.23 2.14 -1.65
C CYS A 35 -1.06 3.37 -1.24
N GLN A 36 -2.36 3.17 -0.99
CA GLN A 36 -3.26 4.20 -0.47
C GLN A 36 -2.74 4.83 0.83
N GLY A 37 -2.10 4.03 1.70
CA GLY A 37 -1.47 4.55 2.92
C GLY A 37 -0.39 5.61 2.68
N ALA A 38 0.35 5.55 1.56
CA ALA A 38 1.35 6.56 1.22
C ALA A 38 0.70 7.86 0.76
N ALA A 39 -0.38 7.78 -0.03
CA ALA A 39 -1.13 8.96 -0.43
C ALA A 39 -1.88 9.59 0.75
N PHE A 40 -2.39 8.77 1.67
CA PHE A 40 -2.95 9.20 2.95
C PHE A 40 -1.91 9.96 3.79
N GLU A 41 -0.68 9.44 3.92
CA GLU A 41 0.41 10.16 4.60
C GLU A 41 0.71 11.50 3.90
N TYR A 42 0.73 11.51 2.57
CA TYR A 42 1.08 12.71 1.81
C TYR A 42 0.03 13.82 1.91
N ILE A 43 -1.26 13.50 1.79
CA ILE A 43 -2.34 14.50 1.84
C ILE A 43 -2.39 15.20 3.21
N PHE A 44 -2.19 14.47 4.31
CA PHE A 44 -2.16 15.07 5.65
C PHE A 44 -0.86 15.82 5.94
N ASN A 45 0.27 15.43 5.35
CA ASN A 45 1.48 16.24 5.43
C ASN A 45 1.32 17.57 4.68
N ILE A 46 0.68 17.58 3.50
CA ILE A 46 0.35 18.83 2.79
C ILE A 46 -0.56 19.70 3.65
N GLU A 47 -1.62 19.10 4.21
CA GLU A 47 -2.59 19.76 5.07
C GLU A 47 -1.93 20.43 6.28
N HIS A 48 -1.02 19.71 6.94
CA HIS A 48 -0.24 20.20 8.07
C HIS A 48 0.69 21.35 7.69
N GLU A 49 1.45 21.22 6.60
CA GLU A 49 2.35 22.29 6.15
C GLU A 49 1.58 23.53 5.67
N ALA A 50 0.40 23.36 5.05
CA ALA A 50 -0.49 24.46 4.69
C ALA A 50 -0.99 25.23 5.92
N ARG A 51 -1.33 24.53 7.01
CA ARG A 51 -1.70 25.17 8.30
C ARG A 51 -0.54 25.94 8.88
N LYS A 52 0.65 25.34 8.89
CA LYS A 52 1.87 25.96 9.40
C LYS A 52 2.27 27.20 8.60
N ALA A 53 2.03 27.20 7.29
CA ALA A 53 2.25 28.36 6.43
C ALA A 53 1.13 29.41 6.53
N GLY A 54 0.03 29.14 7.26
CA GLY A 54 -1.09 30.07 7.45
C GLY A 54 -1.99 30.21 6.22
N VAL A 55 -1.93 29.27 5.26
CA VAL A 55 -2.66 29.35 3.97
C VAL A 55 -3.73 28.27 3.81
N ARG A 56 -3.90 27.36 4.78
CA ARG A 56 -4.83 26.22 4.71
C ARG A 56 -6.25 26.58 4.29
N ASP A 57 -6.77 27.73 4.72
CA ASP A 57 -8.14 28.17 4.42
C ASP A 57 -8.34 28.56 2.94
N ASN A 58 -7.25 28.86 2.24
CA ASN A 58 -7.24 29.12 0.79
C ASN A 58 -6.86 27.89 -0.04
N ILE A 59 -6.71 26.72 0.57
CA ILE A 59 -6.37 25.48 -0.15
C ILE A 59 -7.52 24.48 -0.05
N ASP A 60 -8.14 24.18 -1.19
CA ASP A 60 -9.14 23.14 -1.33
C ASP A 60 -8.43 21.80 -1.61
N ILE A 61 -8.25 20.99 -0.56
CA ILE A 61 -7.57 19.68 -0.64
C ILE A 61 -8.61 18.57 -0.79
N LYS A 62 -8.49 17.74 -1.82
CA LYS A 62 -9.42 16.62 -2.07
C LYS A 62 -8.69 15.28 -2.22
N TRP A 63 -9.31 14.23 -1.69
CA TRP A 63 -8.90 12.85 -1.86
C TRP A 63 -9.64 12.17 -3.00
N ILE A 64 -8.93 11.46 -3.88
CA ILE A 64 -9.51 10.64 -4.95
C ILE A 64 -8.96 9.22 -4.88
N SER A 65 -9.81 8.21 -4.76
CA SER A 65 -9.35 6.84 -4.52
C SER A 65 -10.15 5.79 -5.26
N ASN A 66 -9.46 4.73 -5.68
CA ASN A 66 -10.04 3.50 -6.21
C ASN A 66 -10.63 2.58 -5.13
N GLU A 67 -10.53 2.94 -3.85
CA GLU A 67 -11.14 2.19 -2.76
C GLU A 67 -12.67 2.24 -2.84
N SER A 68 -13.34 1.11 -2.61
CA SER A 68 -14.81 1.04 -2.59
C SER A 68 -15.44 1.77 -1.40
N PHE A 69 -14.68 1.93 -0.32
CA PHE A 69 -14.99 2.76 0.84
C PHE A 69 -13.69 3.36 1.37
N LEU A 70 -13.76 4.53 1.99
CA LEU A 70 -12.58 5.20 2.55
C LEU A 70 -11.94 4.34 3.65
N GLY A 71 -10.62 4.11 3.60
CA GLY A 71 -9.90 3.33 4.61
C GLY A 71 -9.92 1.81 4.36
N ASP A 72 -10.18 1.38 3.14
CA ASP A 72 -9.95 0.00 2.69
C ASP A 72 -8.44 -0.34 2.70
N PHE A 73 -7.62 0.64 2.29
CA PHE A 73 -6.15 0.57 2.19
C PHE A 73 -5.60 -0.59 1.34
N GLY A 74 -6.44 -1.22 0.51
CA GLY A 74 -6.07 -2.35 -0.33
C GLY A 74 -6.04 -3.70 0.37
N MET A 75 -6.65 -3.76 1.55
CA MET A 75 -6.68 -4.95 2.38
C MET A 75 -8.06 -5.28 2.96
N GLY A 76 -9.12 -4.74 2.34
CA GLY A 76 -10.50 -4.95 2.75
C GLY A 76 -10.86 -4.20 4.04
N GLY A 77 -10.13 -3.13 4.37
CA GLY A 77 -10.21 -2.44 5.65
C GLY A 77 -9.70 -3.29 6.82
N LEU A 78 -9.84 -2.78 8.04
CA LEU A 78 -9.46 -3.49 9.26
C LEU A 78 -10.36 -3.15 10.44
N HIS A 79 -10.38 -4.03 11.44
CA HIS A 79 -11.06 -3.85 12.72
C HIS A 79 -9.99 -3.73 13.80
N MET A 80 -9.80 -2.52 14.33
CA MET A 80 -8.74 -2.21 15.29
C MET A 80 -9.31 -1.92 16.67
N LYS A 81 -8.58 -2.32 17.72
CA LYS A 81 -8.91 -1.94 19.09
C LYS A 81 -8.45 -0.50 19.35
N VAL A 82 -9.40 0.39 19.67
CA VAL A 82 -9.17 1.79 20.02
C VAL A 82 -9.96 2.11 21.28
N GLY A 83 -9.29 2.58 22.35
CA GLY A 83 -9.97 3.01 23.58
C GLY A 83 -10.85 1.94 24.24
N GLY A 84 -10.54 0.66 24.08
CA GLY A 84 -11.29 -0.46 24.65
C GLY A 84 -12.41 -1.05 23.77
N TYR A 85 -12.69 -0.44 22.61
CA TYR A 85 -13.69 -0.92 21.65
C TYR A 85 -13.05 -1.23 20.29
N VAL A 86 -13.76 -1.99 19.45
CA VAL A 86 -13.31 -2.31 18.10
C VAL A 86 -13.91 -1.30 17.12
N VAL A 87 -13.06 -0.63 16.35
CA VAL A 87 -13.41 0.40 15.38
C VAL A 87 -12.95 -0.05 13.99
N SER A 88 -13.78 0.19 12.97
CA SER A 88 -13.39 -0.07 11.58
C SER A 88 -12.44 1.02 11.05
N SER A 89 -11.52 0.67 10.16
CA SER A 89 -10.69 1.66 9.45
C SER A 89 -11.52 2.67 8.66
N LYS A 90 -12.73 2.28 8.23
CA LYS A 90 -13.67 3.20 7.60
C LYS A 90 -14.04 4.35 8.52
N LEU A 91 -14.56 4.04 9.71
CA LEU A 91 -14.96 5.08 10.67
C LEU A 91 -13.75 5.94 11.08
N PHE A 92 -12.61 5.30 11.29
CA PHE A 92 -11.36 5.97 11.61
C PHE A 92 -10.94 6.98 10.53
N ALA A 93 -10.91 6.54 9.26
CA ALA A 93 -10.53 7.40 8.15
C ALA A 93 -11.57 8.51 7.91
N GLU A 94 -12.86 8.20 7.86
CA GLU A 94 -13.93 9.21 7.70
C GLU A 94 -13.86 10.29 8.78
N SER A 95 -13.61 9.91 10.04
CA SER A 95 -13.46 10.85 11.15
C SER A 95 -12.27 11.79 10.94
N LEU A 96 -11.11 11.26 10.57
CA LEU A 96 -9.90 12.07 10.36
C LEU A 96 -10.04 13.01 9.15
N PHE A 97 -10.58 12.52 8.03
CA PHE A 97 -10.81 13.35 6.84
C PHE A 97 -11.82 14.47 7.12
N ALA A 98 -12.90 14.18 7.84
CA ALA A 98 -13.88 15.19 8.24
C ALA A 98 -13.29 16.23 9.21
N GLU A 99 -12.55 15.80 10.24
CA GLU A 99 -11.88 16.70 11.20
C GLU A 99 -10.91 17.67 10.49
N ARG A 100 -10.23 17.19 9.45
CA ARG A 100 -9.23 17.96 8.69
C ARG A 100 -9.82 18.74 7.51
N ASN A 101 -11.14 18.68 7.32
CA ASN A 101 -11.87 19.30 6.22
C ASN A 101 -11.29 18.91 4.84
N VAL A 102 -11.07 17.61 4.64
CA VAL A 102 -10.58 17.03 3.39
C VAL A 102 -11.70 16.19 2.78
N PRO A 103 -12.47 16.72 1.81
CA PRO A 103 -13.46 15.92 1.08
C PRO A 103 -12.82 14.77 0.31
N TRP A 104 -13.59 13.70 0.08
CA TRP A 104 -13.15 12.52 -0.66
C TRP A 104 -14.10 12.13 -1.80
N LEU A 105 -13.51 11.50 -2.82
CA LEU A 105 -14.17 10.85 -3.94
C LEU A 105 -13.63 9.43 -4.03
N ILE A 106 -14.49 8.43 -3.87
CA ILE A 106 -14.13 7.01 -3.72
C ILE A 106 -14.75 6.17 -4.84
N GLY A 107 -14.27 4.95 -5.02
CA GLY A 107 -14.71 4.07 -6.10
C GLY A 107 -14.41 4.66 -7.46
N ALA A 108 -13.33 5.44 -7.59
CA ALA A 108 -12.99 6.17 -8.79
C ALA A 108 -11.79 5.57 -9.52
N HIS A 109 -11.95 5.45 -10.84
CA HIS A 109 -10.90 5.12 -11.79
C HIS A 109 -10.57 6.39 -12.56
N VAL A 110 -9.41 6.98 -12.27
CA VAL A 110 -8.84 8.04 -13.12
C VAL A 110 -8.37 7.40 -14.42
N ASN A 111 -8.95 7.82 -15.55
CA ASN A 111 -8.64 7.28 -16.88
C ASN A 111 -7.77 8.23 -17.72
N LYS A 112 -7.75 9.52 -17.40
CA LYS A 112 -6.98 10.53 -18.12
C LYS A 112 -6.53 11.65 -17.18
N VAL A 113 -5.27 12.06 -17.32
CA VAL A 113 -4.70 13.23 -16.64
C VAL A 113 -4.30 14.23 -17.72
N GLU A 114 -4.79 15.46 -17.59
CA GLU A 114 -4.46 16.60 -18.44
C GLU A 114 -3.85 17.71 -17.59
N GLU A 115 -3.37 18.77 -18.23
CA GLU A 115 -2.93 19.96 -17.53
C GLU A 115 -4.09 20.54 -16.70
N GLY A 116 -3.90 20.57 -15.38
CA GLY A 116 -4.85 21.15 -14.43
C GLY A 116 -6.13 20.34 -14.17
N LYS A 117 -6.29 19.12 -14.73
CA LYS A 117 -7.49 18.31 -14.48
C LYS A 117 -7.32 16.80 -14.67
N VAL A 118 -8.13 16.03 -13.96
CA VAL A 118 -8.30 14.58 -14.19
C VAL A 118 -9.71 14.26 -14.63
N HIS A 119 -9.84 13.18 -15.40
CA HIS A 119 -11.10 12.54 -15.74
C HIS A 119 -11.22 11.22 -15.01
N TYR A 120 -12.40 10.94 -14.48
CA TYR A 120 -12.65 9.70 -13.74
C TYR A 120 -13.99 9.06 -14.09
N GLU A 121 -14.06 7.77 -13.84
CA GLU A 121 -15.28 6.96 -13.83
C GLU A 121 -15.47 6.36 -12.43
N GLN A 122 -16.69 6.42 -11.88
CA GLN A 122 -17.03 5.79 -10.61
C GLN A 122 -17.69 4.42 -10.78
N LEU A 123 -17.79 3.68 -9.66
CA LEU A 123 -18.45 2.37 -9.61
C LEU A 123 -19.89 2.37 -10.12
N ASP A 124 -20.64 3.45 -9.95
CA ASP A 124 -22.00 3.59 -10.46
C ASP A 124 -22.07 3.95 -11.97
N GLY A 125 -20.92 4.12 -12.62
CA GLY A 125 -20.79 4.54 -14.02
C GLY A 125 -20.78 6.06 -14.22
N THR A 126 -20.94 6.84 -13.15
CA THR A 126 -20.83 8.30 -13.19
C THR A 126 -19.43 8.69 -13.67
N THR A 127 -19.37 9.54 -14.69
CA THR A 127 -18.11 10.14 -15.14
C THR A 127 -18.03 11.60 -14.69
N GLY A 128 -16.82 12.08 -14.43
CA GLY A 128 -16.61 13.46 -13.98
C GLY A 128 -15.19 13.94 -14.18
N GLU A 129 -14.99 15.22 -13.86
CA GLU A 129 -13.70 15.89 -13.91
C GLU A 129 -13.39 16.50 -12.53
N GLU A 130 -12.13 16.41 -12.09
CA GLU A 130 -11.63 17.20 -10.96
C GLU A 130 -10.50 18.09 -11.46
N GLU A 131 -10.64 19.40 -11.24
CA GLU A 131 -9.58 20.38 -11.51
C GLU A 131 -8.61 20.48 -10.33
N PHE A 132 -7.35 20.76 -10.62
CA PHE A 132 -6.30 20.94 -9.63
C PHE A 132 -5.25 21.94 -10.10
N ASP A 133 -4.66 22.68 -9.17
CA ASP A 133 -3.43 23.45 -9.41
C ASP A 133 -2.18 22.60 -9.09
N PHE A 134 -2.34 21.58 -8.24
CA PHE A 134 -1.32 20.60 -7.93
C PHE A 134 -1.96 19.23 -7.66
N ALA A 135 -1.38 18.17 -8.23
CA ALA A 135 -1.84 16.81 -8.01
C ALA A 135 -0.70 15.85 -7.64
N MET A 136 -1.02 14.88 -6.78
CA MET A 136 -0.17 13.71 -6.52
C MET A 136 -1.02 12.45 -6.58
N LEU A 137 -0.82 11.67 -7.64
CA LEU A 137 -1.58 10.45 -7.91
C LEU A 137 -0.65 9.24 -7.93
N ILE A 138 -0.97 8.24 -7.13
CA ILE A 138 -0.25 6.97 -7.11
C ILE A 138 -0.54 6.22 -8.42
N PRO A 139 0.49 5.78 -9.17
CA PRO A 139 0.30 4.96 -10.36
C PRO A 139 0.01 3.49 -10.02
N PRO A 140 -0.58 2.71 -10.94
CA PRO A 140 -0.67 1.27 -10.78
C PRO A 140 0.73 0.65 -10.86
N PHE A 141 0.93 -0.47 -10.17
CA PHE A 141 2.21 -1.19 -10.21
C PHE A 141 2.16 -2.30 -11.25
N SER A 142 3.27 -2.47 -11.97
CA SER A 142 3.53 -3.60 -12.85
C SER A 142 4.91 -4.18 -12.55
N GLY A 143 5.16 -5.39 -13.04
CA GLY A 143 6.51 -5.88 -13.19
C GLY A 143 7.33 -4.98 -14.11
N VAL A 144 8.65 -5.08 -13.98
CA VAL A 144 9.62 -4.26 -14.72
C VAL A 144 9.79 -4.66 -16.21
N GLY A 145 9.04 -5.66 -16.68
CA GLY A 145 9.11 -6.14 -18.06
C GLY A 145 10.29 -7.07 -18.36
N ILE A 146 10.75 -7.85 -17.37
CA ILE A 146 11.76 -8.89 -17.58
C ILE A 146 11.18 -9.98 -18.48
N LYS A 147 11.95 -10.39 -19.50
CA LYS A 147 11.64 -11.54 -20.34
C LYS A 147 12.39 -12.77 -19.83
N ALA A 148 11.79 -13.94 -20.00
CA ALA A 148 12.40 -15.22 -19.70
C ALA A 148 12.50 -16.07 -20.97
N TYR A 149 13.66 -16.67 -21.20
CA TYR A 149 13.92 -17.52 -22.37
C TYR A 149 14.42 -18.90 -21.93
N ALA A 150 13.90 -19.95 -22.56
CA ALA A 150 14.36 -21.30 -22.34
C ALA A 150 15.73 -21.53 -23.01
N LYS A 151 16.36 -22.67 -22.71
CA LYS A 151 17.69 -23.03 -23.23
C LYS A 151 17.74 -23.10 -24.77
N ASP A 152 16.62 -23.43 -25.40
CA ASP A 152 16.48 -23.47 -26.87
C ASP A 152 16.17 -22.10 -27.50
N GLY A 153 16.11 -21.04 -26.68
CA GLY A 153 15.81 -19.67 -27.12
C GLY A 153 14.33 -19.35 -27.23
N SER A 154 13.41 -20.27 -26.92
CA SER A 154 11.98 -20.00 -26.90
C SER A 154 11.58 -19.05 -25.77
N ASP A 155 10.61 -18.16 -26.02
CA ASP A 155 10.08 -17.24 -25.01
C ASP A 155 9.18 -18.00 -24.03
N MET A 156 9.50 -17.91 -22.75
CA MET A 156 8.77 -18.51 -21.64
C MET A 156 8.34 -17.47 -20.60
N THR A 157 8.27 -16.19 -20.99
CA THR A 157 7.91 -15.07 -20.11
C THR A 157 6.55 -15.31 -19.45
N ASP A 158 5.54 -15.74 -20.21
CA ASP A 158 4.18 -15.98 -19.68
C ASP A 158 4.11 -17.19 -18.73
N LYS A 159 5.11 -18.08 -18.78
CA LYS A 159 5.24 -19.17 -17.83
C LYS A 159 5.72 -18.66 -16.47
N ILE A 160 6.69 -17.75 -16.47
CA ILE A 160 7.32 -17.22 -15.25
C ILE A 160 6.53 -16.07 -14.63
N PHE A 161 5.97 -15.19 -15.46
CA PHE A 161 5.34 -13.95 -15.03
C PHE A 161 3.83 -13.99 -15.29
N ALA A 162 3.07 -13.34 -14.41
CA ALA A 162 1.66 -13.04 -14.64
C ALA A 162 1.53 -11.92 -15.70
N PRO A 163 0.33 -11.71 -16.30
CA PRO A 163 0.14 -10.68 -17.34
C PRO A 163 0.51 -9.25 -16.91
N ASN A 164 0.49 -8.96 -15.60
CA ASN A 164 0.93 -7.68 -15.04
C ASN A 164 2.46 -7.60 -14.83
N GLY A 165 3.22 -8.62 -15.22
CA GLY A 165 4.67 -8.70 -15.16
C GLY A 165 5.25 -9.15 -13.82
N PHE A 166 4.44 -9.41 -12.80
CA PHE A 166 4.93 -9.95 -11.52
C PHE A 166 5.25 -11.45 -11.64
N MET A 167 6.25 -11.93 -10.92
CA MET A 167 6.69 -13.32 -11.00
C MET A 167 5.72 -14.26 -10.25
N LYS A 168 5.29 -15.34 -10.89
CA LYS A 168 4.51 -16.40 -10.25
C LYS A 168 5.36 -17.15 -9.24
N VAL A 169 4.79 -17.41 -8.08
CA VAL A 169 5.40 -18.14 -6.96
C VAL A 169 4.49 -19.26 -6.49
N ASP A 170 4.77 -19.90 -5.36
CA ASP A 170 4.05 -21.03 -4.77
C ASP A 170 2.66 -20.65 -4.22
N ALA A 171 1.80 -20.12 -5.08
CA ALA A 171 0.46 -19.66 -4.76
C ALA A 171 -0.60 -20.35 -5.65
N GLU A 172 -1.86 -20.29 -5.24
CA GLU A 172 -2.99 -20.80 -6.01
C GLU A 172 -3.57 -19.71 -6.93
N TYR A 173 -3.36 -19.86 -8.24
CA TYR A 173 -3.76 -18.87 -9.24
C TYR A 173 -5.08 -19.20 -9.97
N ALA A 174 -5.72 -20.32 -9.66
CA ALA A 174 -7.01 -20.66 -10.23
C ALA A 174 -8.04 -19.57 -9.92
N ALA A 175 -8.78 -19.15 -10.95
CA ALA A 175 -9.84 -18.15 -10.78
C ALA A 175 -10.97 -18.75 -9.91
N LYS A 176 -11.24 -18.10 -8.78
CA LYS A 176 -12.30 -18.46 -7.83
C LYS A 176 -13.15 -17.23 -7.48
N PRO A 177 -14.45 -17.40 -7.16
CA PRO A 177 -15.26 -16.35 -6.56
C PRO A 177 -14.64 -15.80 -5.26
N TYR A 178 -14.93 -14.55 -4.92
CA TYR A 178 -14.41 -13.89 -3.71
C TYR A 178 -14.71 -14.69 -2.43
N GLU A 179 -15.88 -15.31 -2.37
CA GLU A 179 -16.37 -16.11 -1.25
C GLU A 179 -15.59 -17.43 -1.06
N GLU A 180 -14.84 -17.86 -2.07
CA GLU A 180 -14.05 -19.10 -2.06
C GLU A 180 -12.55 -18.86 -1.85
N TRP A 181 -12.12 -17.60 -1.78
CA TRP A 181 -10.72 -17.27 -1.53
C TRP A 181 -10.28 -17.65 -0.12
N LYS A 182 -9.08 -18.21 -0.03
CA LYS A 182 -8.53 -18.71 1.22
C LYS A 182 -7.19 -18.09 1.56
N ALA A 183 -6.91 -17.98 2.86
CA ALA A 183 -5.59 -17.67 3.38
C ALA A 183 -4.52 -18.61 2.79
N SER A 184 -4.84 -19.89 2.59
CA SER A 184 -3.96 -20.90 2.01
C SER A 184 -3.67 -20.72 0.51
N ASP A 185 -4.38 -19.84 -0.19
CA ASP A 185 -4.09 -19.54 -1.60
C ASP A 185 -2.81 -18.70 -1.74
N TRP A 186 -2.38 -18.03 -0.67
CA TRP A 186 -1.21 -17.14 -0.64
C TRP A 186 0.11 -17.89 -0.47
N PRO A 187 1.20 -17.38 -1.09
CA PRO A 187 2.49 -18.05 -1.09
C PRO A 187 3.09 -18.21 0.32
N ARG A 188 3.93 -19.23 0.48
CA ARG A 188 4.66 -19.48 1.73
C ARG A 188 6.16 -19.30 1.54
N THR A 189 6.73 -19.93 0.52
CA THR A 189 8.18 -20.01 0.27
C THR A 189 8.67 -18.99 -0.75
N TYR A 190 7.75 -18.43 -1.55
CA TYR A 190 8.02 -17.48 -2.63
C TYR A 190 8.93 -18.01 -3.73
N GLN A 191 9.04 -19.33 -3.83
CA GLN A 191 9.73 -20.04 -4.91
C GLN A 191 8.81 -20.13 -6.13
N ASN A 192 9.37 -20.06 -7.34
CA ASN A 192 8.61 -20.36 -8.54
C ASN A 192 8.25 -21.85 -8.59
N PRO A 193 7.01 -22.23 -8.94
CA PRO A 193 6.56 -23.62 -8.90
C PRO A 193 7.22 -24.52 -9.96
N ASP A 194 7.73 -23.94 -11.06
CA ASP A 194 8.36 -24.68 -12.14
C ASP A 194 9.90 -24.72 -12.03
N TYR A 195 10.50 -23.76 -11.33
CA TYR A 195 11.95 -23.57 -11.29
C TYR A 195 12.45 -23.33 -9.86
N SER A 196 13.07 -24.36 -9.28
CA SER A 196 13.51 -24.37 -7.88
C SER A 196 14.61 -23.35 -7.54
N ASN A 197 15.28 -22.78 -8.54
CA ASN A 197 16.30 -21.76 -8.39
C ASN A 197 15.77 -20.32 -8.58
N MET A 198 14.45 -20.15 -8.74
CA MET A 198 13.82 -18.84 -8.94
C MET A 198 12.92 -18.48 -7.76
N PHE A 199 13.06 -17.24 -7.27
CA PHE A 199 12.30 -16.72 -6.14
C PHE A 199 11.91 -15.26 -6.40
N ALA A 200 10.81 -14.81 -5.79
CA ALA A 200 10.38 -13.41 -5.85
C ALA A 200 9.99 -12.87 -4.48
N ALA A 201 10.66 -11.80 -4.03
CA ALA A 201 10.38 -11.15 -2.75
C ALA A 201 9.77 -9.75 -2.92
N GLY A 202 9.06 -9.30 -1.88
CA GLY A 202 8.49 -7.96 -1.81
C GLY A 202 7.41 -7.70 -2.87
N ILE A 203 7.50 -6.56 -3.57
CA ILE A 203 6.48 -6.16 -4.57
C ILE A 203 6.48 -7.10 -5.81
N ALA A 204 7.60 -7.78 -6.08
CA ALA A 204 7.86 -8.46 -7.34
C ALA A 204 7.07 -9.77 -7.56
N PHE A 205 6.59 -10.42 -6.51
CA PHE A 205 5.77 -11.63 -6.67
C PHE A 205 4.35 -11.26 -7.12
N ALA A 206 3.72 -12.17 -7.86
CA ALA A 206 2.34 -12.04 -8.31
C ALA A 206 1.39 -12.51 -7.19
N PRO A 207 0.56 -11.62 -6.61
CA PRO A 207 -0.50 -12.06 -5.71
C PRO A 207 -1.48 -13.00 -6.43
N PRO A 208 -1.96 -14.07 -5.78
CA PRO A 208 -2.93 -15.00 -6.38
C PRO A 208 -4.27 -14.32 -6.69
N HIS A 209 -4.68 -13.40 -5.82
CA HIS A 209 -5.89 -12.60 -5.95
C HIS A 209 -5.74 -11.28 -5.17
N ILE A 210 -6.70 -10.37 -5.31
CA ILE A 210 -6.75 -9.16 -4.46
C ILE A 210 -7.22 -9.51 -3.04
N ILE A 211 -7.07 -8.60 -2.08
CA ILE A 211 -7.54 -8.82 -0.70
C ILE A 211 -8.94 -8.24 -0.51
N SER A 212 -9.13 -7.00 -0.96
CA SER A 212 -10.43 -6.32 -0.90
C SER A 212 -11.44 -7.01 -1.81
N LYS A 213 -12.73 -6.90 -1.49
CA LYS A 213 -13.79 -7.44 -2.35
C LYS A 213 -13.69 -6.82 -3.76
N PRO A 214 -13.64 -7.64 -4.83
CA PRO A 214 -13.67 -7.14 -6.20
C PRO A 214 -14.93 -6.35 -6.51
N MET A 215 -14.73 -5.20 -7.10
CA MET A 215 -15.68 -4.24 -7.58
C MET A 215 -15.35 -3.91 -9.04
N LYS A 216 -16.39 -3.56 -9.79
CA LYS A 216 -16.26 -3.05 -11.16
C LYS A 216 -17.38 -2.04 -11.37
N SER A 217 -17.14 -1.07 -12.24
CA SER A 217 -18.21 -0.16 -12.62
C SER A 217 -19.32 -0.90 -13.37
N VAL A 218 -20.47 -0.25 -13.51
CA VAL A 218 -21.55 -0.74 -14.38
C VAL A 218 -21.10 -0.93 -15.85
N ASN A 219 -20.04 -0.25 -16.28
CA ASN A 219 -19.44 -0.39 -17.62
C ASN A 219 -18.40 -1.52 -17.70
N GLY A 220 -18.12 -2.20 -16.58
CA GLY A 220 -17.15 -3.30 -16.52
C GLY A 220 -15.71 -2.87 -16.23
N THR A 221 -15.45 -1.58 -15.98
CA THR A 221 -14.12 -1.08 -15.61
C THR A 221 -13.73 -1.61 -14.23
N PRO A 222 -12.58 -2.30 -14.07
CA PRO A 222 -12.10 -2.71 -12.76
C PRO A 222 -11.69 -1.51 -11.90
N ILE A 223 -12.29 -1.39 -10.72
CA ILE A 223 -11.96 -0.34 -9.74
C ILE A 223 -11.74 -1.01 -8.39
N ASN A 224 -10.51 -1.49 -8.19
CA ASN A 224 -10.09 -2.27 -7.04
C ASN A 224 -8.71 -1.88 -6.57
N PRO A 225 -8.54 -1.62 -5.27
CA PRO A 225 -7.23 -1.62 -4.65
C PRO A 225 -6.47 -2.93 -4.90
N THR A 226 -5.21 -2.84 -5.31
CA THR A 226 -4.33 -4.01 -5.38
C THR A 226 -3.62 -4.24 -4.04
N PRO A 227 -3.30 -5.50 -3.67
CA PRO A 227 -2.75 -5.81 -2.36
C PRO A 227 -1.45 -5.05 -2.04
N PRO A 228 -1.35 -4.42 -0.87
CA PRO A 228 -0.13 -3.73 -0.46
C PRO A 228 0.94 -4.74 -0.03
N ARG A 229 2.16 -4.58 -0.55
CA ARG A 229 3.35 -5.33 -0.11
C ARG A 229 4.27 -4.37 0.64
N THR A 230 3.93 -4.08 1.89
CA THR A 230 4.58 -3.05 2.71
C THR A 230 5.99 -3.46 3.16
N GLY A 231 6.70 -2.55 3.84
CA GLY A 231 8.10 -2.76 4.22
C GLY A 231 8.35 -3.99 5.10
N MET A 232 7.54 -4.19 6.14
CA MET A 232 7.70 -5.32 7.07
C MET A 232 7.48 -6.68 6.38
N PRO A 233 6.35 -6.95 5.68
CA PRO A 233 6.20 -8.15 4.87
C PRO A 233 7.34 -8.34 3.86
N SER A 234 7.73 -7.29 3.15
CA SER A 234 8.82 -7.39 2.15
C SER A 234 10.15 -7.79 2.78
N GLY A 235 10.48 -7.25 3.96
CA GLY A 235 11.69 -7.61 4.71
C GLY A 235 11.67 -9.05 5.21
N ILE A 236 10.55 -9.48 5.80
CA ILE A 236 10.38 -10.86 6.29
C ILE A 236 10.46 -11.87 5.14
N ILE A 237 9.78 -11.60 4.03
CA ILE A 237 9.82 -12.44 2.81
C ILE A 237 11.24 -12.50 2.25
N GLY A 238 11.91 -11.35 2.11
CA GLY A 238 13.29 -11.29 1.61
C GLY A 238 14.26 -12.09 2.47
N LYS A 239 14.11 -12.02 3.80
CA LYS A 239 14.88 -12.82 4.75
C LYS A 239 14.62 -14.31 4.59
N ALA A 240 13.34 -14.74 4.51
CA ALA A 240 12.99 -16.15 4.32
C ALA A 240 13.58 -16.70 3.01
N VAL A 241 13.41 -15.99 1.89
CA VAL A 241 13.98 -16.34 0.60
C VAL A 241 15.51 -16.46 0.67
N ALA A 242 16.20 -15.52 1.31
CA ALA A 242 17.65 -15.57 1.46
C ALA A 242 18.12 -16.79 2.26
N HIS A 243 17.43 -17.13 3.35
CA HIS A 243 17.73 -18.34 4.13
C HIS A 243 17.46 -19.63 3.33
N SER A 244 16.34 -19.70 2.60
CA SER A 244 16.02 -20.82 1.70
C SER A 244 17.13 -21.05 0.67
N ILE A 245 17.60 -19.98 0.02
CA ILE A 245 18.70 -20.07 -0.96
C ILE A 245 19.99 -20.55 -0.28
N CYS A 246 20.32 -20.04 0.91
CA CYS A 246 21.49 -20.50 1.66
C CYS A 246 21.43 -21.99 1.98
N ASP A 247 20.27 -22.49 2.39
CA ASP A 247 20.08 -23.89 2.75
C ASP A 247 20.07 -24.79 1.51
N LEU A 248 19.51 -24.36 0.39
CA LEU A 248 19.62 -25.06 -0.91
C LEU A 248 21.08 -25.19 -1.36
N ILE A 249 21.89 -24.13 -1.22
CA ILE A 249 23.32 -24.16 -1.58
C ILE A 249 24.10 -25.15 -0.70
N LYS A 250 23.79 -25.20 0.61
CA LYS A 250 24.50 -26.04 1.57
C LYS A 250 24.06 -27.50 1.58
N ASN A 251 22.75 -27.73 1.45
CA ASN A 251 22.12 -29.02 1.70
C ASN A 251 21.53 -29.66 0.42
N GLY A 252 21.59 -28.98 -0.73
CA GLY A 252 21.05 -29.47 -1.99
C GLY A 252 19.54 -29.32 -2.12
N GLU A 253 18.94 -29.99 -3.11
CA GLU A 253 17.53 -29.84 -3.49
C GLU A 253 16.52 -30.27 -2.41
N SER A 254 16.92 -31.10 -1.45
CA SER A 254 16.08 -31.53 -0.33
C SER A 254 16.10 -30.58 0.86
N ALA A 255 16.71 -29.39 0.74
CA ALA A 255 16.76 -28.41 1.81
C ALA A 255 15.36 -27.93 2.21
N HIS A 256 15.18 -27.65 3.50
CA HIS A 256 13.97 -27.00 3.98
C HIS A 256 13.94 -25.54 3.48
N LEU A 257 12.82 -25.14 2.88
CA LEU A 257 12.56 -23.76 2.51
C LEU A 257 11.86 -23.05 3.67
N HIS A 258 12.32 -21.84 3.98
CA HIS A 258 11.75 -20.98 5.00
C HIS A 258 10.46 -20.34 4.48
N GLU A 259 9.48 -20.22 5.38
CA GLU A 259 8.13 -19.75 5.05
C GLU A 259 7.88 -18.35 5.62
N ALA A 260 7.11 -17.56 4.88
CA ALA A 260 6.78 -16.17 5.21
C ALA A 260 5.43 -15.78 4.60
N SER A 261 4.35 -16.51 4.87
CA SER A 261 3.04 -16.19 4.27
C SER A 261 2.44 -14.89 4.80
N MET A 262 1.91 -14.06 3.90
CA MET A 262 1.15 -12.85 4.26
C MET A 262 -0.16 -13.14 5.03
N ALA A 263 -0.62 -14.39 5.04
CA ALA A 263 -1.73 -14.86 5.86
C ALA A 263 -1.30 -15.30 7.29
N GLU A 264 0.00 -15.32 7.57
CA GLU A 264 0.57 -15.74 8.86
C GLU A 264 1.55 -14.72 9.44
N MET A 265 1.66 -13.54 8.83
CA MET A 265 2.46 -12.43 9.34
C MET A 265 1.64 -11.16 9.48
N GLY A 266 2.10 -10.27 10.34
CA GLY A 266 1.54 -8.94 10.49
C GLY A 266 2.23 -7.90 9.62
N ALA A 267 1.64 -6.72 9.60
CA ALA A 267 2.31 -5.52 9.12
C ALA A 267 2.10 -4.38 10.10
N ALA A 268 3.12 -3.54 10.26
CA ALA A 268 3.01 -2.23 10.89
C ALA A 268 3.09 -1.16 9.80
N CYS A 269 2.14 -0.23 9.82
CA CYS A 269 2.14 0.95 8.98
C CYS A 269 2.07 2.19 9.88
N VAL A 270 2.98 3.14 9.66
CA VAL A 270 2.99 4.41 10.37
C VAL A 270 2.95 5.52 9.33
N ALA A 271 1.78 6.16 9.22
CA ALA A 271 1.54 7.26 8.30
C ALA A 271 1.66 8.59 9.07
N SER A 272 2.67 9.40 8.73
CA SER A 272 2.78 10.75 9.27
C SER A 272 1.55 11.58 8.88
N ALA A 273 1.00 12.31 9.86
CA ALA A 273 -0.08 13.28 9.68
C ALA A 273 0.35 14.69 10.12
N GLY A 274 1.67 14.90 10.25
CA GLY A 274 2.30 16.16 10.64
C GLY A 274 3.66 15.95 11.28
N LYS A 275 4.61 16.85 10.98
CA LYS A 275 5.98 16.79 11.53
C LYS A 275 6.21 17.87 12.58
N GLY A 276 6.78 17.48 13.71
CA GLY A 276 7.21 18.39 14.77
C GLY A 276 7.68 17.63 16.01
N ALA A 277 8.67 18.16 16.73
CA ALA A 277 9.23 17.48 17.90
C ALA A 277 8.20 17.25 19.02
N PHE A 278 7.28 18.21 19.21
CA PHE A 278 6.23 18.15 20.24
C PHE A 278 4.81 18.20 19.66
N SER A 279 4.67 18.53 18.37
CA SER A 279 3.39 18.70 17.68
C SER A 279 3.23 17.74 16.50
N GLY A 280 4.16 16.81 16.33
CA GLY A 280 4.06 15.78 15.30
C GLY A 280 2.94 14.80 15.61
N THR A 281 2.29 14.31 14.57
CA THR A 281 1.22 13.32 14.67
C THR A 281 1.45 12.25 13.61
N ALA A 282 1.13 11.01 13.94
CA ALA A 282 1.08 9.94 12.96
C ALA A 282 -0.05 8.98 13.32
N ALA A 283 -0.70 8.44 12.29
CA ALA A 283 -1.55 7.27 12.40
C ALA A 283 -0.66 6.03 12.35
N ALA A 284 -0.45 5.40 13.50
CA ALA A 284 0.21 4.11 13.60
C ALA A 284 -0.86 3.01 13.64
N MET A 285 -0.69 2.00 12.79
CA MET A 285 -1.57 0.84 12.74
C MET A 285 -0.76 -0.43 12.62
N THR A 286 -1.17 -1.46 13.35
CA THR A 286 -0.72 -2.83 13.12
C THR A 286 -1.88 -3.66 12.67
N VAL A 287 -1.58 -4.72 11.94
CA VAL A 287 -2.57 -5.64 11.41
C VAL A 287 -2.00 -7.03 11.40
N TYR A 288 -2.78 -8.01 11.85
CA TYR A 288 -2.37 -9.41 11.85
C TYR A 288 -3.58 -10.35 11.63
N PRO A 289 -3.50 -11.26 10.65
CA PRO A 289 -2.57 -11.28 9.53
C PRO A 289 -2.85 -10.15 8.50
N VAL A 290 -1.91 -9.91 7.58
CA VAL A 290 -2.10 -8.94 6.49
C VAL A 290 -3.25 -9.38 5.58
N VAL A 291 -3.20 -10.63 5.11
CA VAL A 291 -4.28 -11.28 4.36
C VAL A 291 -5.26 -11.87 5.38
N PRO A 292 -6.56 -11.52 5.34
CA PRO A 292 -7.54 -12.05 6.28
C PRO A 292 -7.65 -13.58 6.23
N ASP A 293 -7.78 -14.19 7.40
CA ASP A 293 -8.09 -15.60 7.58
C ASP A 293 -9.38 -15.72 8.40
N PHE A 294 -10.50 -15.88 7.69
CA PHE A 294 -11.82 -16.00 8.31
C PHE A 294 -12.08 -17.41 8.90
N GLU A 295 -11.31 -18.42 8.51
CA GLU A 295 -11.38 -19.76 9.10
C GLU A 295 -10.75 -19.73 10.52
N LYS A 296 -9.61 -19.05 10.67
CA LYS A 296 -8.89 -18.91 11.94
C LYS A 296 -9.44 -17.77 12.82
N TYR A 297 -9.89 -16.67 12.23
CA TYR A 297 -10.42 -15.50 12.93
C TYR A 297 -11.85 -15.18 12.46
N PRO A 298 -12.87 -15.90 12.95
CA PRO A 298 -14.26 -15.70 12.54
C PRO A 298 -14.73 -14.26 12.74
N GLY A 299 -15.44 -13.72 11.74
CA GLY A 299 -16.02 -12.37 11.76
C GLY A 299 -15.09 -11.27 11.27
N THR A 300 -13.91 -11.11 11.89
CA THR A 300 -12.97 -10.02 11.54
C THR A 300 -11.94 -10.42 10.49
N GLY A 301 -11.69 -11.72 10.32
CA GLY A 301 -10.60 -12.27 9.51
C GLY A 301 -9.20 -11.97 10.08
N ARG A 302 -9.13 -11.33 11.25
CA ARG A 302 -7.89 -10.84 11.86
C ARG A 302 -7.92 -10.90 13.38
N ASP A 303 -6.75 -11.06 13.98
CA ASP A 303 -6.58 -11.02 15.43
C ASP A 303 -6.65 -9.57 15.93
N THR A 304 -7.69 -9.24 16.68
CA THR A 304 -7.90 -7.89 17.23
C THR A 304 -6.99 -7.55 18.40
N ASN A 305 -6.28 -8.54 18.98
CA ASN A 305 -5.24 -8.27 19.99
C ASN A 305 -3.94 -7.75 19.36
N TYR A 306 -3.67 -8.14 18.11
CA TYR A 306 -2.50 -7.70 17.35
C TYR A 306 -2.83 -6.66 16.27
N THR A 307 -4.11 -6.34 16.11
CA THR A 307 -4.60 -5.28 15.21
C THR A 307 -5.06 -4.08 16.03
N PHE A 308 -4.20 -3.07 16.14
CA PHE A 308 -4.51 -1.83 16.86
C PHE A 308 -4.18 -0.61 16.02
N GLY A 309 -4.81 0.52 16.36
CA GLY A 309 -4.54 1.79 15.73
C GLY A 309 -4.50 2.91 16.76
N GLU A 310 -3.53 3.81 16.61
CA GLU A 310 -3.38 4.98 17.46
C GLU A 310 -2.98 6.19 16.60
N ILE A 311 -3.54 7.35 16.92
CA ILE A 311 -3.06 8.63 16.39
C ILE A 311 -2.37 9.38 17.52
N GLY A 312 -1.13 9.78 17.29
CA GLY A 312 -0.46 10.62 18.26
C GLY A 312 1.01 10.87 17.99
N LEU A 313 1.64 11.55 18.95
CA LEU A 313 3.05 11.91 18.93
C LEU A 313 3.95 10.67 19.06
N ALA A 314 3.50 9.62 19.75
CA ALA A 314 4.24 8.37 19.85
C ALA A 314 4.50 7.74 18.46
N GLY A 315 3.47 7.65 17.62
CA GLY A 315 3.61 7.18 16.24
C GLY A 315 4.58 8.03 15.42
N HIS A 316 4.57 9.36 15.60
CA HIS A 316 5.50 10.27 14.93
C HIS A 316 6.97 9.94 15.25
N TRP A 317 7.28 9.77 16.54
CA TRP A 317 8.64 9.42 16.97
C TRP A 317 9.04 8.01 16.56
N ILE A 318 8.13 7.04 16.60
CA ILE A 318 8.37 5.68 16.10
C ILE A 318 8.78 5.73 14.62
N LYS A 319 8.03 6.44 13.77
CA LYS A 319 8.39 6.61 12.35
C LYS A 319 9.78 7.23 12.19
N HIS A 320 10.09 8.25 12.99
CA HIS A 320 11.38 8.94 12.94
C HIS A 320 12.54 8.03 13.32
N ILE A 321 12.39 7.25 14.41
CA ILE A 321 13.39 6.28 14.85
C ILE A 321 13.58 5.18 13.80
N LEU A 322 12.48 4.62 13.30
CA LEU A 322 12.51 3.58 12.26
C LEU A 322 13.23 4.06 10.99
N HIS A 323 13.04 5.32 10.59
CA HIS A 323 13.76 5.90 9.45
C HIS A 323 15.28 5.82 9.64
N TYR A 324 15.80 6.29 10.77
CA TYR A 324 17.26 6.26 11.00
C TYR A 324 17.79 4.86 11.25
N LEU A 325 17.04 4.01 11.96
CA LEU A 325 17.43 2.61 12.17
C LEU A 325 17.50 1.85 10.84
N PHE A 326 16.53 2.08 9.95
CA PHE A 326 16.54 1.48 8.62
C PHE A 326 17.75 1.96 7.81
N MET A 327 18.03 3.26 7.77
CA MET A 327 19.21 3.79 7.06
C MET A 327 20.53 3.25 7.66
N TYR A 328 20.64 3.19 8.98
CA TYR A 328 21.80 2.63 9.67
C TYR A 328 22.02 1.16 9.29
N LYS A 329 20.93 0.39 9.22
CA LYS A 329 20.93 -1.01 8.82
C LYS A 329 21.27 -1.18 7.33
N ALA A 330 20.70 -0.36 6.45
CA ALA A 330 20.96 -0.38 5.02
C ALA A 330 22.43 -0.04 4.68
N GLU A 331 23.06 0.83 5.49
CA GLU A 331 24.48 1.15 5.39
C GLU A 331 25.40 0.11 6.05
N LEU A 332 24.84 -0.98 6.61
CA LEU A 332 25.56 -2.08 7.26
C LEU A 332 26.51 -1.62 8.37
N LYS A 333 26.14 -0.55 9.09
CA LYS A 333 26.97 0.02 10.16
C LYS A 333 27.13 -0.94 11.34
N PRO A 334 28.21 -0.81 12.17
CA PRO A 334 28.48 -1.73 13.26
C PRO A 334 27.27 -1.98 14.17
N GLY A 335 26.97 -3.25 14.45
CA GLY A 335 25.83 -3.65 15.28
C GLY A 335 24.46 -3.64 14.56
N TRP A 336 24.40 -3.42 13.24
CA TRP A 336 23.15 -3.41 12.48
C TRP A 336 22.31 -4.70 12.65
N THR A 337 22.94 -5.84 12.89
CA THR A 337 22.27 -7.13 13.12
C THR A 337 21.46 -7.18 14.40
N LEU A 338 21.67 -6.24 15.33
CA LEU A 338 20.90 -6.11 16.57
C LEU A 338 19.60 -5.32 16.37
N ILE A 339 19.45 -4.62 15.24
CA ILE A 339 18.25 -3.89 14.89
C ILE A 339 17.23 -4.91 14.36
N PRO A 340 16.08 -5.09 15.04
CA PRO A 340 15.06 -6.06 14.62
C PRO A 340 14.49 -5.71 13.23
N GLU A 341 13.88 -6.70 12.59
CA GLU A 341 12.95 -6.49 11.47
C GLU A 341 11.60 -5.99 11.98
#